data_AF-A0A4Z0P767-F1
#
_entry.id   AF-A0A4Z0P767-F1
#
_cell.length_a   1.000
_cell.length_b   1.000
_cell.length_c   1.000
_cell.angle_alpha   90.00
_cell.angle_beta   90.00
_cell.angle_gamma   90.00
#
_symmetry.space_group_name_H-M   'P 1'
#
loop_
_entity.id
_entity.type
_entity.pdbx_description
1 polymer ?
#
loop_
_entity_poly.entity_id
_entity_poly.type
_entity_poly.pdbx_seq_one_letter_code
_entity_poly.pdbx_strand_id
1 'polypeptide(L)'
;MRNIILRDSDGKAVATGKLPRNWSEVPLSTFLAYEATKSEQRTTPAVLALLTGIDEELLRSDVSLCVPLWQALDWFRSTLPEEKKLDEFEHDGVTYRHVGGSGSSNLRRINAGQFEALSDFIAEHAQDPIQSAPALIAVLYAPAGAAQTPELVEQLAERFRSLAFSVAYPIIADFLRTGAAVAFSIRTYSDLLPKATALLQTLDETSRSSGVSSSYFRKSQNWLLRTWIRSVRRTL
;
A
#
# COMPACT_ATOMS: atom_id res chain seq x y z
N MET A 1 3.67 16.95 -18.13
CA MET A 1 2.49 17.74 -17.71
C MET A 1 2.35 18.98 -18.58
N ARG A 2 1.13 19.46 -18.86
CA ARG A 2 0.91 20.76 -19.52
C ARG A 2 0.36 21.76 -18.51
N ASN A 3 0.88 22.98 -18.48
CA ASN A 3 0.23 24.04 -17.71
C ASN A 3 -1.01 24.51 -18.47
N ILE A 4 -2.10 24.72 -17.73
CA ILE A 4 -3.35 25.26 -18.26
C ILE A 4 -3.66 26.56 -17.53
N ILE A 5 -4.20 27.54 -18.26
CA ILE A 5 -4.59 28.83 -17.72
C ILE A 5 -6.04 29.06 -18.12
N LEU A 6 -6.92 29.18 -17.14
CA LEU A 6 -8.30 29.60 -17.36
C LEU A 6 -8.32 31.12 -17.45
N ARG A 7 -8.98 31.64 -18.46
CA ARG A 7 -9.13 33.07 -18.70
C ARG A 7 -10.61 33.44 -18.69
N ASP A 8 -10.91 34.64 -18.19
CA ASP A 8 -12.25 35.22 -18.32
C ASP A 8 -12.51 35.71 -19.75
N SER A 9 -13.71 36.26 -19.98
CA SER A 9 -14.11 36.86 -21.26
C SER A 9 -13.21 38.02 -21.71
N ASP A 10 -12.55 38.68 -20.76
CA ASP A 10 -11.63 39.80 -21.02
C ASP A 10 -10.19 39.32 -21.26
N GLY A 11 -9.96 37.99 -21.23
CA GLY A 11 -8.68 37.36 -21.46
C GLY A 11 -7.73 37.39 -20.26
N LYS A 12 -8.17 37.84 -19.08
CA LYS A 12 -7.36 37.85 -17.86
C LYS A 12 -7.34 36.46 -17.25
N ALA A 13 -6.17 36.04 -16.75
CA ALA A 13 -6.03 34.75 -16.08
C ALA A 13 -6.82 34.74 -14.74
N VAL A 14 -7.71 33.76 -14.59
CA VAL A 14 -8.55 33.55 -13.41
C VAL A 14 -8.04 32.39 -12.57
N ALA A 15 -7.49 31.36 -13.21
CA ALA A 15 -6.87 30.23 -12.53
C ALA A 15 -5.77 29.61 -13.37
N THR A 16 -4.83 28.94 -12.69
CA THR A 16 -3.78 28.15 -13.32
C THR A 16 -3.81 26.73 -12.77
N GLY A 17 -3.71 25.75 -13.65
CA GLY A 17 -3.65 24.34 -13.28
C GLY A 17 -2.61 23.60 -14.10
N LYS A 18 -2.59 22.30 -13.93
CA LYS A 18 -1.79 21.36 -14.72
C LYS A 18 -2.70 20.30 -15.31
N LEU A 19 -2.45 19.90 -16.53
CA LEU A 19 -3.16 18.82 -17.19
C LEU A 19 -2.19 17.65 -17.38
N PRO A 20 -2.37 16.53 -16.66
CA PRO A 20 -1.62 15.32 -16.91
C PRO A 20 -1.99 14.72 -18.27
N ARG A 21 -1.01 14.14 -18.96
CA ARG A 21 -1.19 13.50 -20.28
C ARG A 21 -1.44 11.99 -20.22
N ASN A 22 -1.08 11.37 -19.11
CA ASN A 22 -1.19 9.93 -18.87
C ASN A 22 -0.95 9.64 -17.37
N TRP A 23 -1.07 8.37 -16.99
CA TRP A 23 -0.82 7.87 -15.64
C TRP A 23 0.61 8.05 -15.13
N SER A 24 1.59 8.30 -16.00
CA SER A 24 2.97 8.57 -15.59
C SER A 24 3.17 9.98 -15.04
N GLU A 25 2.23 10.89 -15.29
CA GLU A 25 2.25 12.25 -14.77
C GLU A 25 1.35 12.44 -13.54
N VAL A 26 0.65 11.38 -13.10
CA VAL A 26 -0.24 11.39 -11.94
C VAL A 26 0.49 10.79 -10.74
N PRO A 27 0.73 11.55 -9.66
CA PRO A 27 1.27 11.00 -8.42
C PRO A 27 0.30 10.00 -7.77
N LEU A 28 0.83 9.00 -7.07
CA LEU A 28 0.05 8.04 -6.30
C LEU A 28 -0.85 8.75 -5.29
N SER A 29 -0.36 9.77 -4.58
CA SER A 29 -1.15 10.57 -3.63
C SER A 29 -2.40 11.19 -4.25
N THR A 30 -2.31 11.66 -5.50
CA THR A 30 -3.47 12.17 -6.25
C THR A 30 -4.49 11.05 -6.47
N PHE A 31 -4.05 9.86 -6.90
CA PHE A 31 -4.96 8.73 -7.04
C PHE A 31 -5.59 8.29 -5.70
N LEU A 32 -4.82 8.28 -4.61
CA LEU A 32 -5.34 7.94 -3.28
C LEU A 32 -6.38 8.94 -2.79
N ALA A 33 -6.16 10.23 -3.03
CA ALA A 33 -7.13 11.27 -2.71
C ALA A 33 -8.41 11.12 -3.58
N TYR A 34 -8.29 10.76 -4.86
CA TYR A 34 -9.43 10.38 -5.69
C TYR A 34 -10.20 9.18 -5.11
N GLU A 35 -9.50 8.12 -4.67
CA GLU A 35 -10.13 6.95 -4.05
C GLU A 35 -10.82 7.27 -2.72
N ALA A 36 -10.25 8.17 -1.91
CA ALA A 36 -10.86 8.61 -0.65
C ALA A 36 -12.21 9.33 -0.87
N THR A 37 -12.32 10.12 -1.94
CA THR A 37 -13.57 10.82 -2.29
C THR A 37 -14.69 9.90 -2.77
N LYS A 38 -14.46 8.58 -2.91
CA LYS A 38 -15.48 7.65 -3.39
C LYS A 38 -16.66 7.43 -2.44
N SER A 39 -16.52 7.70 -1.13
CA SER A 39 -17.61 7.52 -0.17
C SER A 39 -18.60 8.68 -0.15
N GLU A 40 -18.23 9.84 -0.69
CA GLU A 40 -19.08 11.00 -0.88
C GLU A 40 -19.42 11.12 -2.38
N GLN A 41 -20.60 11.62 -2.73
CA GLN A 41 -21.08 11.61 -4.13
C GLN A 41 -20.06 12.28 -5.08
N ARG A 42 -19.43 11.47 -5.94
CA ARG A 42 -18.41 11.94 -6.89
C ARG A 42 -19.02 12.92 -7.87
N THR A 43 -18.60 14.19 -7.81
CA THR A 43 -18.94 15.17 -8.83
C THR A 43 -17.79 15.35 -9.82
N THR A 44 -18.10 15.59 -11.09
CA THR A 44 -17.12 15.88 -12.14
C THR A 44 -16.15 17.02 -11.75
N PRO A 45 -16.62 18.13 -11.13
CA PRO A 45 -15.74 19.19 -10.63
C PRO A 45 -14.70 18.72 -9.62
N ALA A 46 -15.07 17.89 -8.63
CA ALA A 46 -14.15 17.42 -7.60
C ALA A 46 -12.97 16.63 -8.19
N VAL A 47 -13.27 15.72 -9.12
CA VAL A 47 -12.25 14.89 -9.78
C VAL A 47 -11.33 15.74 -10.65
N LEU A 48 -11.89 16.71 -11.39
CA LEU A 48 -11.10 17.64 -12.20
C LEU A 48 -10.22 18.53 -11.34
N ALA A 49 -10.75 19.06 -10.24
CA ALA A 49 -9.98 19.88 -9.32
C ALA A 49 -8.76 19.12 -8.79
N LEU A 50 -8.98 17.86 -8.41
CA LEU A 50 -7.94 17.01 -7.86
C LEU A 50 -6.87 16.63 -8.88
N LEU A 51 -7.26 16.31 -10.13
CA LEU A 51 -6.31 15.96 -11.20
C LEU A 51 -5.60 17.17 -11.78
N THR A 52 -6.26 18.33 -11.80
CA THR A 52 -5.74 19.53 -12.48
C THR A 52 -5.17 20.60 -11.57
N GLY A 53 -5.47 20.54 -10.27
CA GLY A 53 -5.15 21.60 -9.33
C GLY A 53 -5.93 22.90 -9.54
N ILE A 54 -6.95 22.89 -10.40
CA ILE A 54 -7.90 24.01 -10.51
C ILE A 54 -8.83 23.97 -9.31
N ASP A 55 -9.21 25.13 -8.80
CA ASP A 55 -10.17 25.24 -7.70
C ASP A 55 -11.50 24.55 -8.02
N GLU A 56 -11.96 23.70 -7.10
CA GLU A 56 -13.23 23.00 -7.24
C GLU A 56 -14.41 23.96 -7.24
N GLU A 57 -14.38 25.03 -6.44
CA GLU A 57 -15.47 26.01 -6.38
C GLU A 57 -15.64 26.71 -7.73
N LEU A 58 -14.53 27.02 -8.40
CA LEU A 58 -14.55 27.59 -9.75
C LEU A 58 -15.21 26.62 -10.75
N LEU A 59 -14.83 25.34 -10.72
CA LEU A 59 -15.39 24.31 -11.59
C LEU A 59 -16.87 24.00 -11.29
N ARG A 60 -17.29 24.14 -10.03
CA ARG A 60 -18.71 24.03 -9.63
C ARG A 60 -19.51 25.25 -10.09
N SER A 61 -18.92 26.45 -10.03
CA SER A 61 -19.57 27.69 -10.44
C SER A 61 -19.76 27.79 -11.96
N ASP A 62 -18.84 27.22 -12.73
CA ASP A 62 -18.91 27.14 -14.19
C ASP A 62 -18.62 25.71 -14.68
N VAL A 63 -19.67 24.88 -14.67
CA VAL A 63 -19.61 23.47 -15.11
C VAL A 63 -19.27 23.34 -16.60
N SER A 64 -19.43 24.40 -17.40
CA SER A 64 -19.08 24.36 -18.83
C SER A 64 -17.58 24.14 -19.04
N LEU A 65 -16.74 24.59 -18.10
CA LEU A 65 -15.29 24.37 -18.08
C LEU A 65 -14.93 22.89 -17.89
N CYS A 66 -15.81 22.11 -17.26
CA CYS A 66 -15.55 20.71 -16.98
C CYS A 66 -15.48 19.87 -18.26
N VAL A 67 -16.27 20.18 -19.28
CA VAL A 67 -16.34 19.40 -20.53
C VAL A 67 -15.00 19.35 -21.27
N PRO A 68 -14.38 20.49 -21.64
CA PRO A 68 -13.10 20.46 -22.35
C PRO A 68 -11.96 19.90 -21.49
N LEU A 69 -11.96 20.17 -20.17
CA LEU A 69 -10.99 19.57 -19.25
C LEU A 69 -11.12 18.05 -19.20
N TRP A 70 -12.35 17.55 -19.14
CA TRP A 70 -12.62 16.13 -19.10
C TRP A 70 -12.26 15.42 -20.41
N GLN A 71 -12.53 16.06 -21.55
CA GLN A 71 -12.11 15.54 -22.87
C GLN A 71 -10.59 15.45 -22.99
N ALA A 72 -9.86 16.39 -22.39
CA ALA A 72 -8.41 16.40 -22.39
C ALA A 72 -7.77 15.35 -21.44
N LEU A 73 -8.60 14.66 -20.64
CA LEU A 73 -8.25 13.54 -19.77
C LEU A 73 -8.82 12.21 -20.32
N ASP A 74 -8.90 12.04 -21.63
CA ASP A 74 -9.38 10.81 -22.27
C ASP A 74 -8.67 9.55 -21.77
N TRP A 75 -7.36 9.63 -21.53
CA TRP A 75 -6.53 8.59 -20.94
C TRP A 75 -6.97 8.17 -19.53
N PHE A 76 -7.60 9.06 -18.75
CA PHE A 76 -8.08 8.75 -17.40
C PHE A 76 -9.21 7.72 -17.42
N ARG A 77 -9.96 7.65 -18.54
CA ARG A 77 -10.98 6.64 -18.82
C ARG A 77 -10.46 5.45 -19.65
N SER A 78 -9.24 5.55 -20.18
CA SER A 78 -8.60 4.47 -20.91
C SER A 78 -8.12 3.35 -19.97
N THR A 79 -7.52 2.31 -20.53
CA THR A 79 -6.98 1.17 -19.79
C THR A 79 -5.98 1.64 -18.73
N LEU A 80 -6.08 1.07 -17.52
CA LEU A 80 -5.09 1.26 -16.46
C LEU A 80 -3.70 0.81 -16.94
N PRO A 81 -2.61 1.29 -16.30
CA PRO A 81 -1.25 0.88 -16.66
C PRO A 81 -1.11 -0.65 -16.68
N GLU A 82 -0.25 -1.18 -17.56
CA GLU A 82 -0.05 -2.64 -17.66
C GLU A 82 0.37 -3.26 -16.33
N GLU A 83 -0.29 -4.35 -15.94
CA GLU A 83 -0.03 -5.10 -14.70
C GLU A 83 1.24 -5.99 -14.82
N LYS A 84 2.36 -5.37 -15.18
CA LYS A 84 3.65 -6.05 -15.26
C LYS A 84 4.46 -5.83 -13.99
N LYS A 85 4.93 -6.92 -13.39
CA LYS A 85 5.86 -6.86 -12.27
C LYS A 85 7.09 -6.03 -12.65
N LEU A 86 7.50 -5.15 -11.74
CA LEU A 86 8.73 -4.39 -11.83
C LEU A 86 9.77 -5.08 -10.94
N ASP A 87 10.93 -5.46 -11.48
CA ASP A 87 12.02 -5.96 -10.63
C ASP A 87 12.79 -4.80 -10.00
N GLU A 88 12.85 -3.68 -10.71
CA GLU A 88 13.43 -2.41 -10.27
C GLU A 88 12.70 -1.23 -10.91
N PHE A 89 12.77 -0.08 -10.25
CA PHE A 89 12.31 1.20 -10.81
C PHE A 89 13.18 2.35 -10.28
N GLU A 90 13.15 3.48 -10.99
CA GLU A 90 13.80 4.72 -10.56
C GLU A 90 12.77 5.72 -10.07
N HIS A 91 13.05 6.36 -8.94
CA HIS A 91 12.24 7.46 -8.40
C HIS A 91 13.14 8.48 -7.72
N ASP A 92 13.01 9.76 -8.08
CA ASP A 92 13.85 10.87 -7.58
C ASP A 92 15.38 10.59 -7.68
N GLY A 93 15.82 9.98 -8.78
CA GLY A 93 17.23 9.66 -9.04
C GLY A 93 17.78 8.49 -8.21
N VAL A 94 16.91 7.75 -7.51
CA VAL A 94 17.28 6.56 -6.73
C VAL A 94 16.68 5.32 -7.38
N THR A 95 17.50 4.29 -7.57
CA THR A 95 17.04 2.97 -8.03
C THR A 95 16.56 2.13 -6.86
N TYR A 96 15.31 1.71 -6.91
CA TYR A 96 14.67 0.83 -5.95
C TYR A 96 14.56 -0.58 -6.54
N ARG A 97 14.82 -1.59 -5.71
CA ARG A 97 14.74 -3.01 -6.09
C ARG A 97 13.79 -3.77 -5.20
N HIS A 98 13.16 -4.77 -5.78
CA HIS A 98 12.27 -5.66 -5.04
C HIS A 98 13.06 -6.46 -3.98
N VAL A 99 12.56 -6.48 -2.75
CA VAL A 99 13.33 -6.87 -1.56
C VAL A 99 13.40 -8.41 -1.37
N GLY A 100 12.71 -9.19 -2.21
CA GLY A 100 12.76 -10.67 -2.27
C GLY A 100 13.70 -11.28 -3.32
N GLY A 101 14.49 -10.47 -4.02
CA GLY A 101 15.33 -10.91 -5.16
C GLY A 101 14.55 -11.06 -6.48
N SER A 102 15.29 -11.19 -7.59
CA SER A 102 14.71 -11.41 -8.92
C SER A 102 13.98 -12.76 -8.96
N GLY A 103 12.70 -12.76 -9.34
CA GLY A 103 12.01 -14.00 -9.69
C GLY A 103 10.59 -14.21 -9.15
N SER A 104 10.11 -13.52 -8.12
CA SER A 104 8.69 -13.60 -7.72
C SER A 104 8.43 -12.67 -6.53
N SER A 105 7.23 -12.09 -6.45
CA SER A 105 6.62 -11.45 -5.27
C SER A 105 6.33 -12.49 -4.18
N ASN A 106 7.26 -13.43 -3.99
CA ASN A 106 7.13 -14.56 -3.11
C ASN A 106 7.47 -14.10 -1.70
N LEU A 107 6.46 -13.56 -1.02
CA LEU A 107 6.52 -13.26 0.40
C LEU A 107 6.90 -14.50 1.26
N ARG A 108 6.92 -15.70 0.65
CA ARG A 108 7.43 -16.94 1.26
C ARG A 108 8.92 -16.95 1.57
N ARG A 109 9.71 -16.04 1.00
CA ARG A 109 11.16 -15.95 1.21
C ARG A 109 11.58 -14.65 1.88
N ILE A 110 10.69 -14.06 2.67
CA ILE A 110 11.02 -12.83 3.40
C ILE A 110 11.95 -13.12 4.58
N ASN A 111 12.92 -12.25 4.80
CA ASN A 111 13.78 -12.26 5.97
C ASN A 111 13.03 -11.72 7.21
N ALA A 112 13.64 -11.81 8.40
CA ALA A 112 12.97 -11.43 9.65
C ALA A 112 12.57 -9.94 9.68
N GLY A 113 13.41 -9.03 9.20
CA GLY A 113 13.09 -7.60 9.16
C GLY A 113 11.97 -7.26 8.16
N GLN A 114 11.92 -7.97 7.02
CA GLN A 114 10.82 -7.90 6.05
C GLN A 114 9.50 -8.42 6.63
N PHE A 115 9.57 -9.49 7.42
CA PHE A 115 8.41 -10.07 8.09
C PHE A 115 7.84 -9.12 9.15
N GLU A 116 8.69 -8.51 9.97
CA GLU A 116 8.29 -7.52 10.99
C GLU A 116 7.67 -6.29 10.32
N ALA A 117 8.33 -5.69 9.32
CA ALA A 117 7.80 -4.54 8.60
C ALA A 117 6.46 -4.83 7.89
N LEU A 118 6.32 -6.02 7.28
CA LEU A 118 5.06 -6.43 6.67
C LEU A 118 3.97 -6.71 7.71
N SER A 119 4.33 -7.32 8.85
CA SER A 119 3.40 -7.60 9.95
C SER A 119 2.88 -6.31 10.59
N ASP A 120 3.77 -5.36 10.87
CA ASP A 120 3.42 -4.06 11.44
C ASP A 120 2.55 -3.25 10.47
N PHE A 121 2.94 -3.22 9.18
CA PHE A 121 2.12 -2.62 8.13
C PHE A 121 0.70 -3.22 8.10
N ILE A 122 0.60 -4.55 8.08
CA ILE A 122 -0.69 -5.23 8.03
C ILE A 122 -1.53 -4.93 9.28
N ALA A 123 -0.92 -4.84 10.47
CA ALA A 123 -1.62 -4.53 11.70
C ALA A 123 -2.18 -3.10 11.70
N GLU A 124 -1.39 -2.14 11.20
CA GLU A 124 -1.75 -0.72 11.16
C GLU A 124 -2.73 -0.37 10.02
N HIS A 125 -2.60 -1.05 8.89
CA HIS A 125 -3.26 -0.68 7.63
C HIS A 125 -4.30 -1.69 7.13
N ALA A 126 -4.63 -2.69 7.94
CA ALA A 126 -5.56 -3.78 7.64
C ALA A 126 -6.97 -3.36 7.19
N GLN A 127 -7.40 -2.15 7.55
CA GLN A 127 -8.76 -1.66 7.29
C GLN A 127 -8.89 -0.93 5.95
N ASP A 128 -7.80 -0.38 5.41
CA ASP A 128 -7.80 0.34 4.13
C ASP A 128 -6.51 0.05 3.30
N PRO A 129 -6.52 -1.03 2.50
CA PRO A 129 -5.37 -1.42 1.69
C PRO A 129 -5.01 -0.39 0.61
N ILE A 130 -5.98 0.41 0.17
CA ILE A 130 -5.79 1.38 -0.93
C ILE A 130 -5.03 2.58 -0.38
N GLN A 131 -5.48 3.19 0.71
CA GLN A 131 -4.80 4.35 1.33
C GLN A 131 -3.38 4.02 1.81
N SER A 132 -3.13 2.74 2.05
CA SER A 132 -1.86 2.23 2.58
C SER A 132 -0.89 1.78 1.48
N ALA A 133 -1.24 2.01 0.21
CA ALA A 133 -0.41 1.66 -0.94
C ALA A 133 1.04 2.18 -0.88
N PRO A 134 1.35 3.42 -0.41
CA PRO A 134 2.74 3.89 -0.35
C PRO A 134 3.59 3.06 0.62
N ALA A 135 3.03 2.73 1.79
CA ALA A 135 3.70 1.88 2.78
C ALA A 135 3.82 0.43 2.30
N LEU A 136 2.82 -0.09 1.59
CA LEU A 136 2.94 -1.40 0.92
C LEU A 136 4.13 -1.42 -0.05
N ILE A 137 4.29 -0.40 -0.89
CA ILE A 137 5.40 -0.33 -1.85
C ILE A 137 6.74 -0.22 -1.10
N ALA A 138 6.80 0.51 0.02
CA ALA A 138 7.97 0.61 0.89
C ALA A 138 8.37 -0.71 1.56
N VAL A 139 7.41 -1.60 1.81
CA VAL A 139 7.69 -2.96 2.28
C VAL A 139 8.22 -3.85 1.14
N LEU A 140 7.78 -3.61 -0.10
CA LEU A 140 8.16 -4.45 -1.24
C LEU A 140 9.46 -4.01 -1.93
N TYR A 141 9.84 -2.73 -1.81
CA TYR A 141 10.98 -2.12 -2.51
C TYR A 141 11.86 -1.30 -1.56
N ALA A 142 13.18 -1.45 -1.72
CA ALA A 142 14.18 -0.68 -0.99
C ALA A 142 15.24 -0.15 -1.97
N PRO A 143 15.97 0.93 -1.63
CA PRO A 143 17.13 1.37 -2.39
C PRO A 143 18.11 0.21 -2.62
N ALA A 144 18.68 0.12 -3.82
CA ALA A 144 19.58 -0.98 -4.16
C ALA A 144 20.75 -1.06 -3.17
N GLY A 145 20.87 -2.19 -2.46
CA GLY A 145 21.92 -2.43 -1.46
C GLY A 145 21.61 -1.95 -0.04
N ALA A 146 20.46 -1.33 0.21
CA ALA A 146 20.04 -0.94 1.55
C ALA A 146 19.44 -2.13 2.33
N ALA A 147 19.69 -2.16 3.64
CA ALA A 147 18.98 -3.06 4.55
C ALA A 147 17.57 -2.51 4.82
N GLN A 148 16.58 -3.39 4.94
CA GLN A 148 15.21 -2.98 5.24
C GLN A 148 15.01 -2.94 6.75
N THR A 149 14.79 -1.74 7.27
CA THR A 149 14.44 -1.48 8.68
C THR A 149 13.08 -0.77 8.75
N PRO A 150 12.37 -0.80 9.89
CA PRO A 150 11.10 -0.09 10.06
C PRO A 150 11.20 1.40 9.73
N GLU A 151 12.27 2.07 10.16
CA GLU A 151 12.49 3.50 9.92
C GLU A 151 12.67 3.81 8.43
N LEU A 152 13.32 2.90 7.69
CA LEU A 152 13.44 3.04 6.25
C LEU A 152 12.08 2.90 5.58
N VAL A 153 11.24 1.96 6.03
CA VAL A 153 9.89 1.77 5.48
C VAL A 153 9.03 3.01 5.65
N GLU A 154 9.04 3.64 6.83
CA GLU A 154 8.32 4.90 7.07
C GLU A 154 8.81 6.03 6.14
N GLN A 155 10.13 6.20 6.01
CA GLN A 155 10.71 7.22 5.13
C GLN A 155 10.37 6.98 3.66
N LEU A 156 10.39 5.73 3.22
CA LEU A 156 10.04 5.35 1.86
C LEU A 156 8.54 5.49 1.60
N ALA A 157 7.69 5.20 2.60
CA ALA A 157 6.24 5.35 2.47
C ALA A 157 5.86 6.80 2.17
N GLU A 158 6.46 7.77 2.85
CA GLU A 158 6.22 9.19 2.57
C GLU A 158 6.76 9.58 1.19
N ARG A 159 7.95 9.11 0.81
CA ARG A 159 8.52 9.37 -0.52
C ARG A 159 7.69 8.77 -1.65
N PHE A 160 7.14 7.58 -1.48
CA PHE A 160 6.37 6.91 -2.52
C PHE A 160 4.96 7.49 -2.71
N ARG A 161 4.55 8.46 -1.89
CA ARG A 161 3.35 9.26 -2.18
C ARG A 161 3.47 10.05 -3.48
N SER A 162 4.68 10.50 -3.85
CA SER A 162 4.94 11.22 -5.10
C SER A 162 5.23 10.29 -6.29
N LEU A 163 5.29 8.96 -6.06
CA LEU A 163 5.58 7.99 -7.10
C LEU A 163 4.52 8.07 -8.21
N ALA A 164 4.95 8.04 -9.47
CA ALA A 164 4.03 8.04 -10.59
C ALA A 164 3.09 6.81 -10.52
N PHE A 165 1.80 7.02 -10.78
CA PHE A 165 0.81 5.97 -10.70
C PHE A 165 1.07 4.85 -11.72
N SER A 166 1.65 5.16 -12.88
CA SER A 166 2.11 4.14 -13.84
C SER A 166 3.15 3.17 -13.29
N VAL A 167 3.90 3.55 -12.24
CA VAL A 167 4.88 2.70 -11.55
C VAL A 167 4.27 2.04 -10.34
N ALA A 168 3.46 2.78 -9.57
CA ALA A 168 2.80 2.27 -8.36
C ALA A 168 1.74 1.19 -8.67
N TYR A 169 0.90 1.41 -9.69
CA TYR A 169 -0.23 0.54 -10.00
C TYR A 169 0.17 -0.91 -10.30
N PRO A 170 1.16 -1.19 -11.17
CA PRO A 170 1.58 -2.56 -11.45
C PRO A 170 2.09 -3.30 -10.19
N ILE A 171 2.74 -2.59 -9.27
CA ILE A 171 3.22 -3.14 -8.00
C ILE A 171 2.04 -3.54 -7.11
N ILE A 172 1.07 -2.64 -6.96
CA ILE A 172 -0.12 -2.85 -6.14
C ILE A 172 -0.95 -4.00 -6.72
N ALA A 173 -1.19 -3.98 -8.04
CA ALA A 173 -1.96 -5.02 -8.73
C ALA A 173 -1.31 -6.40 -8.60
N ASP A 174 0.02 -6.49 -8.77
CA ASP A 174 0.73 -7.75 -8.62
C ASP A 174 0.69 -8.27 -7.17
N PHE A 175 0.82 -7.39 -6.18
CA PHE A 175 0.67 -7.76 -4.77
C PHE A 175 -0.76 -8.28 -4.49
N LEU A 176 -1.79 -7.58 -4.94
CA LEU A 176 -3.18 -8.00 -4.73
C LEU A 176 -3.47 -9.36 -5.37
N ARG A 177 -2.89 -9.65 -6.53
CA ARG A 177 -3.07 -10.91 -7.26
C ARG A 177 -2.29 -12.07 -6.66
N THR A 178 -1.05 -11.85 -6.21
CA THR A 178 -0.10 -12.93 -5.89
C THR A 178 0.36 -12.97 -4.44
N GLY A 179 0.46 -11.80 -3.79
CA GLY A 179 0.99 -11.64 -2.43
C GLY A 179 -0.08 -11.56 -1.34
N ALA A 180 -1.30 -11.11 -1.68
CA ALA A 180 -2.34 -10.81 -0.71
C ALA A 180 -2.70 -12.01 0.18
N ALA A 181 -2.86 -13.20 -0.41
CA ALA A 181 -3.16 -14.42 0.35
C ALA A 181 -2.09 -14.72 1.40
N VAL A 182 -0.80 -14.57 1.06
CA VAL A 182 0.32 -14.79 1.98
C VAL A 182 0.38 -13.69 3.04
N ALA A 183 0.11 -12.44 2.68
CA ALA A 183 0.02 -11.32 3.62
C ALA A 183 -1.10 -11.53 4.66
N PHE A 184 -2.32 -11.90 4.24
CA PHE A 184 -3.43 -12.21 5.17
C PHE A 184 -3.10 -13.38 6.12
N SER A 185 -2.37 -14.34 5.60
CA SER A 185 -1.84 -15.48 6.33
C SER A 185 -0.81 -15.06 7.40
N ILE A 186 0.08 -14.11 7.09
CA ILE A 186 1.00 -13.48 8.04
C ILE A 186 0.23 -12.69 9.10
N ARG A 187 -0.77 -11.89 8.70
CA ARG A 187 -1.69 -11.21 9.63
C ARG A 187 -2.29 -12.15 10.65
N THR A 188 -2.85 -13.25 10.16
CA THR A 188 -3.54 -14.24 10.99
C THR A 188 -2.56 -14.87 11.98
N TYR A 189 -1.31 -15.12 11.57
CA TYR A 189 -0.28 -15.59 12.48
C TYR A 189 0.06 -14.54 13.54
N SER A 190 0.29 -13.28 13.16
CA SER A 190 0.62 -12.18 14.09
C SER A 190 -0.51 -11.89 15.07
N ASP A 191 -1.78 -11.95 14.65
CA ASP A 191 -2.95 -11.75 15.51
C ASP A 191 -3.18 -12.90 16.50
N LEU A 192 -2.80 -14.13 16.12
CA LEU A 192 -2.96 -15.33 16.95
C LEU A 192 -1.79 -15.57 17.89
N LEU A 193 -0.60 -15.06 17.57
CA LEU A 193 0.62 -15.30 18.36
C LEU A 193 0.47 -14.77 19.82
N PRO A 194 0.07 -13.51 20.08
CA PRO A 194 -0.12 -13.01 21.45
C PRO A 194 -1.16 -13.80 22.23
N LYS A 195 -2.25 -14.24 21.56
CA LYS A 195 -3.32 -15.04 22.19
C LYS A 195 -2.83 -16.44 22.56
N ALA A 196 -2.07 -17.07 21.68
CA ALA A 196 -1.43 -18.36 21.95
C ALA A 196 -0.39 -18.25 23.07
N THR A 197 0.41 -17.18 23.09
CA THR A 197 1.39 -16.92 24.15
C THR A 197 0.71 -16.65 25.49
N ALA A 198 -0.36 -15.84 25.51
CA ALA A 198 -1.14 -15.58 26.72
C ALA A 198 -1.78 -16.87 27.25
N LEU A 199 -2.41 -17.67 26.38
CA LEU A 199 -2.97 -18.98 26.76
C LEU A 199 -1.90 -19.93 27.33
N LEU A 200 -0.69 -19.94 26.74
CA LEU A 200 0.42 -20.73 27.27
C LEU A 200 0.92 -20.21 28.62
N GLN A 201 0.95 -18.91 28.84
CA GLN A 201 1.29 -18.30 30.13
C GLN A 201 0.24 -18.66 31.19
N THR A 202 -1.06 -18.52 30.88
CA THR A 202 -2.15 -18.90 31.77
C THR A 202 -2.10 -20.40 32.09
N LEU A 203 -1.82 -21.24 31.10
CA LEU A 203 -1.61 -22.67 31.29
C LEU A 203 -0.41 -22.95 32.22
N ASP A 204 0.71 -22.25 32.04
CA ASP A 204 1.91 -22.41 32.88
C ASP A 204 1.65 -21.98 34.34
N GLU A 205 0.95 -20.86 34.54
CA GLU A 205 0.50 -20.39 35.85
C GLU A 205 -0.44 -21.39 36.54
N THR A 206 -1.43 -21.89 35.79
CA THR A 206 -2.39 -22.89 36.30
C THR A 206 -1.68 -24.21 36.64
N SER A 207 -0.68 -24.62 35.88
CA SER A 207 0.10 -25.84 36.17
C SER A 207 0.94 -25.73 37.43
N ARG A 208 1.52 -24.54 37.68
CA ARG A 208 2.32 -24.24 38.87
C ARG A 208 1.45 -24.20 40.13
N SER A 209 0.22 -23.69 40.04
CA SER A 209 -0.73 -23.71 41.15
C SER A 209 -1.32 -25.10 41.43
N SER A 210 -1.32 -26.00 40.43
CA SER A 210 -1.97 -27.32 40.52
C SER A 210 -1.04 -28.47 40.93
N GLY A 211 0.25 -28.22 41.19
CA GLY A 211 1.21 -29.23 41.64
C GLY A 211 1.58 -30.30 40.59
N VAL A 212 1.28 -30.05 39.31
CA VAL A 212 1.57 -30.99 38.22
C VAL A 212 3.06 -30.92 37.86
N SER A 213 3.68 -32.08 37.61
CA SER A 213 5.10 -32.19 37.25
C SER A 213 5.47 -31.27 36.06
N SER A 214 6.24 -30.22 36.34
CA SER A 214 6.60 -29.14 35.41
C SER A 214 7.29 -29.64 34.12
N SER A 215 7.96 -30.78 34.16
CA SER A 215 8.68 -31.36 33.00
C SER A 215 7.73 -31.92 31.93
N TYR A 216 6.63 -32.56 32.33
CA TYR A 216 5.63 -33.10 31.42
C TYR A 216 4.78 -31.98 30.83
N PHE A 217 4.43 -30.99 31.65
CA PHE A 217 3.67 -29.83 31.23
C PHE A 217 4.42 -28.96 30.21
N ARG A 218 5.70 -28.67 30.43
CA ARG A 218 6.55 -27.97 29.45
C ARG A 218 6.73 -28.76 28.15
N LYS A 219 6.78 -30.10 28.21
CA LYS A 219 6.88 -30.95 27.01
C LYS A 219 5.59 -30.90 26.19
N SER A 220 4.42 -30.97 26.82
CA SER A 220 3.13 -30.85 26.14
C SER A 220 2.87 -29.43 25.61
N GLN A 221 3.25 -28.38 26.34
CA GLN A 221 3.21 -26.99 25.83
C GLN A 221 4.09 -26.81 24.59
N ASN A 222 5.35 -27.26 24.64
CA ASN A 222 6.25 -27.19 23.48
C ASN A 222 5.77 -28.04 22.31
N TRP A 223 5.14 -29.19 22.58
CA TRP A 223 4.55 -30.02 21.54
C TRP A 223 3.31 -29.37 20.92
N LEU A 224 2.42 -28.78 21.71
CA LEU A 224 1.26 -28.03 21.24
C LEU A 224 1.68 -26.81 20.42
N LEU A 225 2.64 -26.03 20.91
CA LEU A 225 3.21 -24.89 20.18
C LEU A 225 3.83 -25.35 18.85
N ARG A 226 4.65 -26.41 18.85
CA ARG A 226 5.26 -26.94 17.61
C ARG A 226 4.22 -27.50 16.64
N THR A 227 3.18 -28.15 17.15
CA THR A 227 2.10 -28.74 16.32
C THR A 227 1.21 -27.64 15.75
N TRP A 228 0.92 -26.61 16.52
CA TRP A 228 0.24 -25.41 16.06
C TRP A 228 1.07 -24.66 15.01
N ILE A 229 2.36 -24.38 15.26
CA ILE A 229 3.27 -23.78 14.26
C ILE A 229 3.34 -24.61 12.98
N ARG A 230 3.40 -25.95 13.09
CA ARG A 230 3.36 -26.84 11.91
C ARG A 230 2.02 -26.82 11.19
N SER A 231 0.92 -26.75 11.92
CA SER A 231 -0.43 -26.67 11.35
C SER A 231 -0.60 -25.37 10.60
N VAL A 232 -0.23 -24.25 11.23
CA VAL A 232 -0.24 -22.93 10.60
C VAL A 232 0.67 -22.93 9.37
N ARG A 233 1.91 -23.43 9.46
CA ARG A 233 2.82 -23.57 8.30
C ARG A 233 2.31 -24.46 7.17
N ARG A 234 1.41 -25.41 7.42
CA ARG A 234 0.79 -26.24 6.36
C ARG A 234 -0.38 -25.54 5.68
N THR A 235 -0.98 -24.57 6.35
CA THR A 235 -2.05 -23.70 5.82
C THR A 235 -1.52 -22.40 5.20
N LEU A 236 -0.21 -22.11 5.34
CA LEU A 236 0.58 -21.07 4.64
C LEU A 236 1.16 -21.62 3.31
#